data_AF-A0A952MI40-F1
#
_entry.id   AF-A0A952MI40-F1
#
_cell.length_a   1.000
_cell.length_b   1.000
_cell.length_c   1.000
_cell.angle_alpha   90.00
_cell.angle_beta   90.00
_cell.angle_gamma   90.00
#
_symmetry.space_group_name_H-M   'P 1'
#
loop_
_entity.id
_entity.type
_entity.pdbx_description
1 polymer ?
#
loop_
_entity_poly.entity_id
_entity_poly.type
_entity_poly.pdbx_seq_one_letter_code
_entity_poly.pdbx_strand_id
1 'polypeptide(L)'
;MKKIIIAGIVTVIMIIVLRYFSVGLVTDYSPMGIVSFELAKNMKDAYAIMAAVGIKPLQINIAVDFAFIIAYCLFLFLCCKALMSKYNTNTGKTIGLIFLELSVLVGVLDLVENIAMLITLGGYGSNISISISRWSAIIKFSLAALVILYILSMSLYFLLLSKKKS
;
A
#
# COMPACT_ATOMS: atom_id res chain seq x y z
N MET A 1 -6.84 -11.50 -18.07
CA MET A 1 -6.10 -10.34 -18.60
C MET A 1 -6.89 -9.03 -18.50
N LYS A 2 -8.09 -8.90 -19.08
CA LYS A 2 -8.89 -7.66 -19.00
C LYS A 2 -9.05 -7.10 -17.57
N LYS A 3 -9.40 -7.95 -16.59
CA LYS A 3 -9.54 -7.55 -15.17
C LYS A 3 -8.25 -6.97 -14.56
N ILE A 4 -7.09 -7.53 -14.89
CA ILE A 4 -5.78 -7.07 -14.40
C ILE A 4 -5.46 -5.70 -14.99
N ILE A 5 -5.68 -5.52 -16.29
CA ILE A 5 -5.44 -4.24 -16.97
C ILE A 5 -6.32 -3.14 -16.38
N ILE A 6 -7.62 -3.42 -16.17
CA ILE A 6 -8.54 -2.47 -15.54
C ILE A 6 -8.06 -2.12 -14.13
N ALA A 7 -7.76 -3.11 -13.29
CA ALA A 7 -7.26 -2.87 -11.93
C ALA A 7 -5.94 -2.07 -11.92
N GLY A 8 -5.04 -2.34 -12.88
CA GLY A 8 -3.80 -1.60 -13.04
C GLY A 8 -4.03 -0.15 -13.44
N ILE A 9 -4.91 0.11 -14.41
CA ILE A 9 -5.28 1.48 -14.82
C ILE A 9 -5.89 2.24 -13.64
N VAL A 10 -6.84 1.62 -12.92
CA VAL A 10 -7.46 2.25 -11.74
C VAL A 10 -6.40 2.53 -10.67
N THR A 11 -5.48 1.61 -10.42
CA THR A 11 -4.35 1.84 -9.50
C THR A 11 -3.49 3.02 -9.92
N VAL A 12 -3.14 3.12 -11.21
CA VAL A 12 -2.34 4.25 -11.73
C VAL A 12 -3.10 5.58 -11.60
N ILE A 13 -4.40 5.60 -11.91
CA ILE A 13 -5.24 6.78 -11.71
C ILE A 13 -5.23 7.19 -10.23
N MET A 14 -5.43 6.24 -9.31
CA MET A 14 -5.42 6.51 -7.88
C MET A 14 -4.05 6.99 -7.38
N ILE A 15 -2.94 6.51 -7.92
CA ILE A 15 -1.60 7.03 -7.62
C ILE A 15 -1.49 8.51 -8.01
N ILE A 16 -2.03 8.89 -9.18
CA ILE A 16 -2.03 10.29 -9.64
C ILE A 16 -2.90 11.14 -8.70
N VAL A 17 -4.09 10.66 -8.36
CA VAL A 17 -5.01 11.35 -7.43
C VAL A 17 -4.36 11.53 -6.06
N LEU A 18 -3.78 10.47 -5.48
CA LEU A 18 -3.07 10.56 -4.21
C LEU A 18 -1.93 11.55 -4.28
N ARG A 19 -1.11 11.51 -5.34
CA ARG A 19 0.01 12.43 -5.49
C ARG A 19 -0.45 13.89 -5.54
N TYR A 20 -1.57 14.16 -6.21
CA TYR A 20 -2.16 15.50 -6.23
C TYR A 20 -2.48 16.00 -4.80
N PHE A 21 -3.12 15.18 -3.97
CA PHE A 21 -3.42 15.54 -2.58
C PHE A 21 -2.19 15.55 -1.67
N SER A 22 -1.18 14.70 -1.93
CA SER A 22 0.01 14.56 -1.08
C SER A 22 1.03 15.69 -1.26
N VAL A 23 1.06 16.37 -2.41
CA VAL A 23 1.98 17.51 -2.64
C VAL A 23 1.74 18.62 -1.62
N GLY A 24 0.49 18.87 -1.25
CA GLY A 24 0.14 19.87 -0.23
C GLY A 24 0.51 19.49 1.21
N LEU A 25 0.99 18.27 1.45
CA LEU A 25 1.37 17.76 2.78
C LEU A 25 2.87 17.85 3.04
N VAL A 26 3.66 18.24 2.03
CA VAL A 26 5.12 18.32 2.14
C VAL A 26 5.50 19.60 2.88
N THR A 27 6.14 19.45 4.04
CA THR A 27 6.66 20.54 4.88
C THR A 27 7.97 20.11 5.53
N ASP A 28 8.65 21.02 6.24
CA ASP A 28 9.87 20.70 6.99
C ASP A 28 9.64 19.62 8.06
N TYR A 29 8.42 19.54 8.61
CA TYR A 29 8.01 18.53 9.57
C TYR A 29 7.45 17.25 8.92
N SER A 30 7.10 17.32 7.63
CA SER A 30 6.46 16.26 6.86
C SER A 30 7.13 16.10 5.48
N PRO A 31 8.44 15.79 5.41
CA PRO A 31 9.19 15.79 4.14
C PRO A 31 8.73 14.72 3.15
N MET A 32 8.07 13.66 3.62
CA MET A 32 7.53 12.57 2.80
C MET A 32 6.00 12.68 2.65
N GLY A 33 5.40 13.83 2.98
CA GLY A 33 3.96 14.01 2.97
C GLY A 33 3.28 13.07 3.98
N ILE A 34 2.19 12.42 3.58
CA ILE A 34 1.43 11.53 4.48
C ILE A 34 2.29 10.45 5.13
N VAL A 35 3.31 9.94 4.43
CA VAL A 35 4.22 8.91 4.94
C VAL A 35 5.01 9.39 6.16
N SER A 36 5.28 10.69 6.28
CA SER A 36 5.88 11.25 7.50
C SER A 36 4.94 11.12 8.70
N PHE A 37 3.63 11.22 8.50
CA PHE A 37 2.62 11.03 9.54
C PHE A 37 2.46 9.55 9.90
N GLU A 38 2.40 8.67 8.89
CA GLU A 38 2.39 7.21 9.09
C GLU A 38 3.59 6.74 9.94
N LEU A 39 4.76 7.34 9.71
CA LEU A 39 6.02 6.98 10.36
C LEU A 39 6.38 7.87 11.56
N ALA A 40 5.42 8.61 12.14
CA ALA A 40 5.65 9.36 13.36
C ALA A 40 6.15 8.42 14.49
N LYS A 41 7.08 8.88 15.36
CA LYS A 41 7.60 8.03 16.46
C LYS A 41 6.74 8.10 17.71
N ASN A 42 6.07 9.23 17.91
CA ASN A 42 5.31 9.53 19.11
C ASN A 42 4.30 10.66 18.81
N MET A 43 3.45 10.96 19.79
CA MET A 43 2.45 12.02 19.68
C MET A 43 3.04 13.42 19.43
N LYS A 44 4.26 13.71 19.89
CA LYS A 44 4.89 15.02 19.68
C LYS A 44 5.24 15.22 18.20
N ASP A 45 5.78 14.20 17.54
CA ASP A 45 6.09 14.24 16.11
C ASP A 45 4.80 14.38 15.29
N ALA A 46 3.78 13.58 15.63
CA ALA A 46 2.47 13.64 14.98
C ALA A 46 1.82 15.03 15.12
N TYR A 47 1.90 15.63 16.31
CA TYR A 47 1.37 16.96 16.57
C TYR A 47 2.12 18.04 15.76
N ALA A 48 3.44 17.94 15.65
CA ALA A 48 4.23 18.87 14.84
C ALA A 48 3.81 18.82 13.36
N ILE A 49 3.58 17.62 12.82
CA ILE A 49 3.05 17.42 11.46
C ILE A 49 1.64 18.01 11.34
N MET A 50 0.74 17.69 12.27
CA MET A 50 -0.63 18.22 12.27
C MET A 50 -0.68 19.75 12.33
N ALA A 51 0.22 20.37 13.10
CA ALA A 51 0.33 21.81 13.21
C ALA A 51 0.88 22.45 11.92
N ALA A 52 1.85 21.82 11.27
CA ALA A 52 2.46 22.32 10.04
C ALA A 52 1.57 22.15 8.80
N VAL A 53 0.87 21.02 8.69
CA VAL A 53 0.08 20.65 7.51
C VAL A 53 -1.40 21.02 7.66
N GLY A 54 -1.91 20.93 8.89
CA GLY A 54 -3.34 21.02 9.18
C GLY A 54 -4.05 19.66 9.16
N ILE A 55 -5.08 19.54 9.99
CA ILE A 55 -5.83 18.29 10.18
C ILE A 55 -6.66 17.93 8.93
N LYS A 56 -7.33 18.92 8.32
CA LYS A 56 -8.23 18.68 7.18
C LYS A 56 -7.50 18.12 5.95
N PRO A 57 -6.34 18.66 5.52
CA PRO A 57 -5.57 18.06 4.43
C PRO A 57 -5.16 16.61 4.69
N LEU A 58 -4.72 16.29 5.92
CA LEU A 58 -4.38 14.92 6.31
C LEU A 58 -5.61 13.99 6.23
N GLN A 59 -6.76 14.42 6.75
CA GLN A 59 -8.00 13.64 6.69
C GLN A 59 -8.45 13.38 5.24
N ILE A 60 -8.37 14.39 4.36
CA ILE A 60 -8.71 14.25 2.94
C ILE A 60 -7.79 13.24 2.27
N ASN A 61 -6.49 13.32 2.54
CA ASN A 61 -5.51 12.40 1.97
C ASN A 61 -5.81 10.94 2.38
N ILE A 62 -6.05 10.71 3.67
CA ILE A 62 -6.42 9.39 4.21
C ILE A 62 -7.75 8.90 3.63
N ALA A 63 -8.73 9.78 3.45
CA ALA A 63 -10.01 9.41 2.84
C ALA A 63 -9.84 8.91 1.40
N VAL A 64 -8.98 9.57 0.62
CA VAL A 64 -8.62 9.12 -0.74
C VAL A 64 -7.84 7.80 -0.69
N ASP A 65 -7.01 7.60 0.34
CA ASP A 65 -6.20 6.41 0.50
C ASP A 65 -7.02 5.14 0.72
N PHE A 66 -8.17 5.21 1.41
CA PHE A 66 -9.10 4.07 1.47
C PHE A 66 -9.56 3.58 0.09
N ALA A 67 -9.78 4.49 -0.86
CA ALA A 67 -10.12 4.10 -2.24
C ALA A 67 -8.90 3.51 -2.97
N PHE A 68 -7.70 4.02 -2.67
CA PHE A 68 -6.45 3.48 -3.22
C PHE A 68 -6.18 2.05 -2.74
N ILE A 69 -6.38 1.75 -1.45
CA ILE A 69 -6.27 0.41 -0.86
C ILE A 69 -7.03 -0.61 -1.70
N ILE A 70 -8.29 -0.32 -2.00
CA ILE A 70 -9.13 -1.22 -2.81
C ILE A 70 -8.50 -1.43 -4.20
N ALA A 71 -8.10 -0.34 -4.86
CA ALA A 71 -7.54 -0.40 -6.20
C ALA A 71 -6.24 -1.22 -6.27
N TYR A 72 -5.25 -0.88 -5.45
CA TYR A 72 -3.93 -1.50 -5.54
C TYR A 72 -3.93 -2.93 -4.99
N CYS A 73 -4.68 -3.22 -3.92
CA CYS A 73 -4.78 -4.59 -3.40
C CYS A 73 -5.46 -5.51 -4.40
N LEU A 74 -6.53 -5.07 -5.07
CA LEU A 74 -7.14 -5.84 -6.15
C LEU A 74 -6.17 -6.08 -7.30
N PHE A 75 -5.37 -5.08 -7.67
CA PHE A 75 -4.35 -5.23 -8.70
C PHE A 75 -3.29 -6.27 -8.31
N LEU A 76 -2.69 -6.15 -7.13
CA LEU A 76 -1.69 -7.11 -6.62
C LEU A 76 -2.26 -8.52 -6.53
N PHE A 77 -3.46 -8.67 -5.95
CA PHE A 77 -4.16 -9.95 -5.83
C PHE A 77 -4.38 -10.61 -7.19
N LEU A 78 -4.88 -9.86 -8.18
CA LEU A 78 -5.15 -10.40 -9.51
C LEU A 78 -3.85 -10.77 -10.25
N CYS A 79 -2.76 -10.03 -10.05
CA CYS A 79 -1.44 -10.37 -10.57
C CYS A 79 -0.92 -11.67 -9.96
N CYS A 80 -0.92 -11.80 -8.63
CA CYS A 80 -0.52 -13.04 -7.94
C CYS A 80 -1.38 -14.23 -8.36
N LYS A 81 -2.70 -14.07 -8.45
CA LYS A 81 -3.62 -15.12 -8.92
C LYS A 81 -3.31 -15.57 -10.35
N ALA A 82 -3.00 -14.63 -11.24
CA ALA A 82 -2.65 -14.95 -12.62
C ALA A 82 -1.32 -15.69 -12.71
N LEU A 83 -0.31 -15.30 -11.94
CA LEU A 83 0.99 -15.99 -11.88
C LEU A 83 0.84 -17.38 -11.28
N MET A 84 0.09 -17.53 -10.20
CA MET A 84 -0.22 -18.82 -9.58
C MET A 84 -0.82 -19.81 -10.59
N SER A 85 -1.74 -19.34 -11.45
CA SER A 85 -2.38 -20.18 -12.47
C SER A 85 -1.44 -20.67 -13.59
N LYS A 86 -0.26 -20.06 -13.73
CA LYS A 86 0.74 -20.47 -14.73
C LYS A 86 1.66 -21.59 -14.24
N TYR A 87 1.69 -21.89 -12.94
CA TYR A 87 2.50 -22.99 -12.43
C TYR A 87 1.84 -24.34 -12.70
N ASN A 88 2.62 -25.27 -13.23
CA ASN A 88 2.20 -26.67 -13.41
C ASN A 88 2.48 -27.52 -12.16
N THR A 89 3.43 -27.11 -11.31
CA THR A 89 3.82 -27.84 -10.09
C THR A 89 3.03 -27.39 -8.87
N ASN A 90 2.79 -28.31 -7.93
CA ASN A 90 2.10 -27.99 -6.67
C ASN A 90 2.88 -26.97 -5.84
N THR A 91 4.21 -27.11 -5.74
CA THR A 91 5.06 -26.15 -5.00
C THR A 91 4.94 -24.73 -5.54
N GLY A 92 4.94 -24.55 -6.87
CA GLY A 92 4.81 -23.23 -7.49
C GLY A 92 3.43 -22.61 -7.21
N LYS A 93 2.37 -23.42 -7.23
CA LYS A 93 1.02 -22.98 -6.84
C LYS A 93 0.95 -22.56 -5.37
N THR A 94 1.57 -23.32 -4.46
CA THR A 94 1.63 -22.97 -3.03
C THR A 94 2.36 -21.65 -2.81
N ILE A 95 3.50 -21.42 -3.47
CA ILE A 95 4.21 -20.13 -3.40
C ILE A 95 3.32 -19.01 -3.92
N GLY A 96 2.64 -19.21 -5.06
CA GLY A 96 1.70 -18.23 -5.60
C GLY A 96 0.54 -17.92 -4.66
N LEU A 97 0.03 -18.92 -3.92
CA LEU A 97 -0.99 -18.75 -2.90
C LEU A 97 -0.50 -17.90 -1.73
N ILE A 98 0.72 -18.16 -1.23
CA ILE A 98 1.33 -17.37 -0.16
C ILE A 98 1.41 -15.89 -0.57
N PHE A 99 1.93 -15.59 -1.77
CA PHE A 99 2.02 -14.19 -2.24
C PHE A 99 0.67 -13.54 -2.51
N LEU A 100 -0.35 -14.34 -2.87
CA LEU A 100 -1.72 -13.87 -2.98
C LEU A 100 -2.28 -13.51 -1.59
N GLU A 101 -2.08 -14.33 -0.57
CA GLU A 101 -2.48 -14.03 0.81
C GLU A 101 -1.73 -12.83 1.39
N LEU A 102 -0.42 -12.73 1.14
CA LEU A 102 0.38 -11.56 1.52
C LEU A 102 -0.16 -10.27 0.90
N SER A 103 -0.64 -10.31 -0.34
CA SER A 103 -1.24 -9.12 -0.98
C SER A 103 -2.51 -8.64 -0.28
N VAL A 104 -3.29 -9.55 0.31
CA VAL A 104 -4.47 -9.23 1.13
C VAL A 104 -4.02 -8.67 2.48
N LEU A 105 -3.01 -9.29 3.11
CA LEU A 105 -2.47 -8.83 4.39
C LEU A 105 -1.92 -7.40 4.30
N VAL A 106 -1.25 -7.04 3.18
CA VAL A 106 -0.81 -5.67 2.91
C VAL A 106 -1.98 -4.69 3.02
N GLY A 107 -3.11 -4.98 2.36
CA GLY A 107 -4.30 -4.12 2.40
C GLY A 107 -4.95 -4.03 3.78
N VAL A 108 -4.94 -5.12 4.54
CA VAL A 108 -5.44 -5.13 5.92
C VAL A 108 -4.57 -4.25 6.81
N LEU A 109 -3.25 -4.35 6.70
CA LEU A 109 -2.32 -3.50 7.45
C LEU A 109 -2.49 -2.03 7.08
N ASP A 110 -2.68 -1.73 5.80
CA ASP A 110 -2.94 -0.38 5.30
C ASP A 110 -4.25 0.20 5.86
N LEU A 111 -5.30 -0.62 5.92
CA LEU A 111 -6.57 -0.24 6.55
C LEU A 111 -6.39 0.10 8.03
N VAL A 112 -5.70 -0.78 8.78
CA VAL A 112 -5.43 -0.59 10.23
C VAL A 112 -4.62 0.68 10.47
N GLU A 113 -3.62 0.90 9.62
CA GLU A 113 -2.75 2.07 9.64
C GLU A 113 -3.56 3.37 9.47
N ASN A 114 -4.35 3.46 8.40
CA ASN A 114 -5.21 4.61 8.13
C ASN A 114 -6.27 4.87 9.21
N ILE A 115 -6.86 3.82 9.79
CA ILE A 115 -7.79 3.96 10.93
C ILE A 115 -7.06 4.55 12.15
N ALA A 116 -5.86 4.07 12.47
CA ALA A 116 -5.09 4.58 13.60
C ALA A 116 -4.68 6.05 13.42
N MET A 117 -4.36 6.45 12.18
CA MET A 117 -4.14 7.86 11.83
C MET A 117 -5.41 8.70 12.01
N LEU A 118 -6.58 8.23 11.56
CA LEU A 118 -7.85 8.95 11.76
C LEU A 118 -8.22 9.11 13.24
N ILE A 119 -7.99 8.08 14.06
CA ILE A 119 -8.20 8.17 15.52
C ILE A 119 -7.31 9.29 16.11
N THR A 120 -6.08 9.39 15.62
CA THR A 120 -5.14 10.43 16.04
C THR A 120 -5.61 11.82 15.61
N LEU A 121 -6.02 11.98 14.36
CA LEU A 121 -6.53 13.25 13.82
C LEU A 121 -7.86 13.67 14.44
N GLY A 122 -8.66 12.72 14.91
CA GLY A 122 -9.92 12.96 15.61
C GLY A 122 -9.77 13.43 17.05
N GLY A 123 -8.54 13.56 17.57
CA GLY A 123 -8.28 14.00 18.94
C GLY A 123 -8.34 12.89 20.00
N TYR A 124 -8.57 11.63 19.59
CA TYR A 124 -8.56 10.45 20.47
C TYR A 124 -7.22 9.69 20.40
N GLY A 125 -6.21 10.29 19.77
CA GLY A 125 -4.89 9.71 19.58
C GLY A 125 -4.10 9.52 20.87
N SER A 126 -3.26 8.50 20.87
CA SER A 126 -2.27 8.26 21.92
C SER A 126 -0.99 7.70 21.29
N ASN A 127 0.07 7.52 22.09
CA ASN A 127 1.27 6.84 21.59
C ASN A 127 0.99 5.42 21.09
N ILE A 128 -0.11 4.80 21.54
CA ILE A 128 -0.55 3.49 21.03
C ILE A 128 -1.05 3.62 19.58
N SER A 129 -1.91 4.59 19.25
CA SER A 129 -2.41 4.77 17.88
C SER A 129 -1.27 5.14 16.92
N ILE A 130 -0.33 5.99 17.36
CA ILE A 130 0.89 6.29 16.58
C ILE A 130 1.73 5.04 16.36
N SER A 131 1.93 4.22 17.40
CA SER A 131 2.71 2.98 17.28
C SER A 131 2.03 1.98 16.34
N ILE A 132 0.70 1.87 16.39
CA ILE A 132 -0.07 1.00 15.48
C ILE A 132 0.11 1.47 14.04
N SER A 133 -0.10 2.76 13.74
CA SER A 133 0.11 3.30 12.39
C SER A 133 1.55 3.05 11.92
N ARG A 134 2.54 3.41 12.73
CA ARG A 134 3.97 3.22 12.41
C ARG A 134 4.33 1.77 12.08
N TRP A 135 3.98 0.83 12.95
CA TRP A 135 4.36 -0.57 12.74
C TRP A 135 3.57 -1.20 11.60
N SER A 136 2.28 -0.88 11.47
CA SER A 136 1.49 -1.30 10.30
C SER A 136 2.09 -0.74 9.01
N ALA A 137 2.54 0.52 8.97
CA ALA A 137 3.19 1.12 7.82
C ALA A 137 4.52 0.43 7.46
N ILE A 138 5.39 0.17 8.45
CA ILE A 138 6.67 -0.52 8.21
C ILE A 138 6.43 -1.92 7.64
N ILE A 139 5.50 -2.67 8.22
CA ILE A 139 5.20 -4.03 7.78
C ILE A 139 4.50 -4.00 6.41
N LYS A 140 3.52 -3.12 6.19
CA LYS A 140 2.78 -3.01 4.91
C LYS A 140 3.74 -2.70 3.76
N PHE A 141 4.64 -1.72 3.93
CA PHE A 141 5.60 -1.36 2.88
C PHE A 141 6.58 -2.50 2.59
N SER A 142 7.07 -3.18 3.63
CA SER A 142 7.97 -4.32 3.47
C SER A 142 7.30 -5.47 2.71
N LEU A 143 6.07 -5.83 3.09
CA LEU A 143 5.30 -6.88 2.42
C LEU A 143 4.89 -6.49 1.00
N ALA A 144 4.47 -5.24 0.78
CA ALA A 144 4.12 -4.73 -0.54
C ALA A 144 5.32 -4.81 -1.49
N ALA A 145 6.51 -4.40 -1.03
CA ALA A 145 7.74 -4.51 -1.79
C ALA A 145 8.06 -5.96 -2.16
N LEU A 146 7.92 -6.90 -1.22
CA LEU A 146 8.11 -8.33 -1.47
C LEU A 146 7.13 -8.88 -2.51
N VAL A 147 5.84 -8.52 -2.42
CA VAL A 147 4.81 -8.94 -3.39
C VAL A 147 5.11 -8.39 -4.78
N ILE A 148 5.49 -7.12 -4.88
CA ILE A 148 5.85 -6.48 -6.16
C ILE A 148 7.09 -7.17 -6.77
N LEU A 149 8.13 -7.42 -5.97
CA LEU A 149 9.34 -8.12 -6.44
C LEU A 149 9.02 -9.53 -6.96
N TYR A 150 8.15 -10.26 -6.26
CA TYR A 150 7.65 -11.56 -6.72
C TYR A 150 6.92 -11.45 -8.06
N ILE A 151 5.98 -10.51 -8.19
CA ILE A 151 5.22 -10.29 -9.42
C ILE A 151 6.15 -9.99 -10.60
N LEU A 152 7.11 -9.08 -10.42
CA LEU A 152 8.05 -8.69 -11.47
C LEU A 152 8.95 -9.86 -11.88
N SER A 153 9.57 -10.53 -10.90
CA SER A 153 10.51 -11.63 -11.13
C SER A 153 9.85 -12.80 -11.86
N MET A 154 8.64 -13.20 -11.42
CA MET A 154 7.92 -14.33 -12.03
C MET A 154 7.31 -13.97 -13.38
N SER A 155 6.83 -12.73 -13.55
CA SER A 155 6.36 -12.25 -14.86
C SER A 155 7.48 -12.29 -15.90
N LEU A 156 8.69 -11.85 -15.52
CA LEU A 156 9.88 -11.91 -16.38
C LEU A 156 10.28 -13.36 -16.69
N TYR A 157 10.33 -14.22 -15.67
CA TYR A 157 10.65 -15.64 -15.85
C TYR A 157 9.72 -16.32 -16.87
N PHE A 158 8.40 -16.14 -16.73
CA PHE A 158 7.43 -16.72 -17.66
C PHE A 158 7.51 -16.10 -19.07
N LEU A 159 7.84 -14.82 -19.19
CA LEU A 159 8.04 -14.18 -20.50
C LEU A 159 9.24 -14.80 -21.23
N LEU A 160 10.36 -15.02 -20.54
CA LEU A 160 11.55 -15.64 -21.10
C LEU A 160 11.31 -17.09 -21.52
N LEU A 161 10.57 -17.87 -20.72
CA LEU A 161 10.16 -19.23 -21.08
C LEU A 161 9.26 -19.27 -22.32
N SER A 162 8.36 -18.30 -22.46
CA SER A 162 7.45 -18.21 -23.62
C SER A 162 8.21 -17.94 -24.90
N LYS A 163 9.26 -17.11 -24.87
CA LYS A 163 10.09 -16.83 -26.05
C LYS A 163 10.93 -18.03 -26.49
N LYS A 164 11.37 -18.88 -25.57
CA LYS A 164 12.17 -20.08 -25.89
C LYS A 164 11.35 -21.20 -26.58
N LYS A 165 10.02 -21.16 -26.47
CA LYS A 165 9.11 -22.14 -27.10
C LYS A 165 8.59 -21.70 -28.47
N SER A 166 8.86 -20.47 -28.90
CA SER A 166 8.54 -19.95 -30.24
C SER A 166 9.76 -20.01 -31.14
#